data_AF-A0A0B5KUM2-F1
#
_entry.id   AF-A0A0B5KUM2-F1
#
_cell.length_a   1.000
_cell.length_b   1.000
_cell.length_c   1.000
_cell.angle_alpha   90.00
_cell.angle_beta   90.00
_cell.angle_gamma   90.00
#
_symmetry.space_group_name_H-M   'P 1'
#
loop_
_entity.id
_entity.type
_entity.pdbx_description
1 polymer ?
#
loop_
_entity_poly.entity_id
_entity_poly.type
_entity_poly.pdbx_seq_one_letter_code
_entity_poly.pdbx_strand_id
1 'polypeptide(L)'
;MSAKTLEDVISKISGVISVKVIEEDGQPREIHVIADPSRNPKQIVRDIETVALASLGMKLDRRIISVAQLSQGKFSPSQSYEISSIEVKSLDRKKQVRVTINNLFEDEELVGESVGAGTSTNLPRLVGEAVIEAFNIDSPVSVDDVQRVFLAGKEFVLVHLTVQDDEKERAEVGVAPLEGDFLKAVAKATLRVVKDLA
;
A
#
# COMPACT_ATOMS: atom_id res chain seq x y z
N MET A 1 10.88 -19.90 36.26
CA MET A 1 10.21 -18.69 35.74
C MET A 1 9.77 -19.01 34.33
N SER A 2 8.62 -18.52 33.86
CA SER A 2 8.07 -18.95 32.57
C SER A 2 8.45 -17.99 31.44
N ALA A 3 8.73 -18.55 30.25
CA ALA A 3 8.86 -17.84 28.98
C ALA A 3 7.79 -16.75 28.82
N LYS A 4 6.56 -17.09 29.20
CA LYS A 4 5.39 -16.21 29.14
C LYS A 4 5.57 -14.89 29.90
N THR A 5 6.21 -14.92 31.07
CA THR A 5 6.45 -13.69 31.85
C THR A 5 7.45 -12.77 31.16
N LEU A 6 8.47 -13.34 30.51
CA LEU A 6 9.44 -12.59 29.72
C LEU A 6 8.81 -12.02 28.44
N GLU A 7 7.98 -12.80 27.75
CA GLU A 7 7.17 -12.37 26.60
C GLU A 7 6.23 -11.19 26.98
N ASP A 8 5.52 -11.29 28.10
CA ASP A 8 4.60 -10.24 28.60
C ASP A 8 5.31 -8.92 28.92
N VAL A 9 6.58 -8.99 29.28
CA VAL A 9 7.40 -7.81 29.58
C VAL A 9 7.98 -7.20 28.31
N ILE A 10 8.51 -8.03 27.41
CA ILE A 10 9.08 -7.57 26.13
C ILE A 10 8.02 -6.97 25.21
N SER A 11 6.81 -7.55 25.19
CA SER A 11 5.68 -7.06 24.38
C SER A 11 5.24 -5.63 24.73
N LYS A 12 5.61 -5.10 25.90
CA LYS A 12 5.31 -3.72 26.32
C LYS A 12 6.31 -2.69 25.79
N ILE A 13 7.41 -3.13 25.18
CA ILE A 13 8.42 -2.23 24.61
C ILE A 13 7.83 -1.55 23.37
N SER A 14 7.96 -0.22 23.31
CA SER A 14 7.46 0.55 22.17
C SER A 14 8.06 0.08 20.85
N GLY A 15 7.18 -0.24 19.91
CA GLY A 15 7.52 -0.76 18.58
C GLY A 15 7.77 -2.26 18.53
N VAL A 16 7.57 -3.01 19.61
CA VAL A 16 7.45 -4.48 19.54
C VAL A 16 6.01 -4.83 19.16
N ILE A 17 5.86 -5.64 18.10
CA ILE A 17 4.57 -6.12 17.59
C ILE A 17 4.26 -7.48 18.19
N SER A 18 5.25 -8.37 18.21
CA SER A 18 5.13 -9.68 18.83
C SER A 18 6.49 -10.20 19.30
N VAL A 19 6.45 -11.11 20.26
CA VAL A 19 7.63 -11.77 20.81
C VAL A 19 7.33 -13.23 21.06
N LYS A 20 8.30 -14.09 20.79
CA LYS A 20 8.29 -15.50 21.12
C LYS A 20 9.60 -15.88 21.79
N VAL A 21 9.50 -16.51 22.96
CA VAL A 21 10.65 -17.04 23.70
C VAL A 21 10.63 -18.56 23.60
N ILE A 22 11.76 -19.13 23.20
CA ILE A 22 12.02 -20.57 23.20
C ILE A 22 12.91 -20.87 24.39
N GLU A 23 12.43 -21.72 25.30
CA GLU A 23 13.17 -22.15 26.48
C GLU A 23 13.81 -23.53 26.27
N GLU A 24 14.99 -23.71 26.84
CA GLU A 24 15.66 -25.00 27.01
C GLU A 24 16.20 -25.05 28.45
N ASP A 25 15.96 -26.15 29.16
CA ASP A 25 16.36 -26.34 30.57
C ASP A 25 15.94 -25.19 31.51
N GLY A 26 14.78 -24.57 31.23
CA GLY A 26 14.22 -23.47 32.02
C GLY A 26 14.95 -22.14 31.86
N GLN A 27 15.77 -22.00 30.80
CA GLN A 27 16.44 -20.76 30.41
C GLN A 27 16.04 -20.34 28.99
N PRO A 28 15.96 -19.04 28.68
CA PRO A 28 15.75 -18.57 27.31
C PRO A 28 16.92 -18.99 26.41
N ARG A 29 16.64 -19.80 25.38
CA ARG A 29 17.61 -20.19 24.34
C ARG A 29 17.54 -19.27 23.14
N GLU A 30 16.34 -18.85 22.75
CA GLU A 30 16.09 -17.96 21.62
C GLU A 30 14.94 -17.00 21.95
N ILE A 31 15.07 -15.76 21.48
CA ILE A 31 14.05 -14.72 21.61
C ILE A 31 13.84 -14.13 20.22
N HIS A 32 12.69 -14.42 19.62
CA HIS A 32 12.30 -13.90 18.31
C HIS A 32 11.34 -12.74 18.51
N VAL A 33 11.68 -11.59 17.96
CA VAL A 33 10.91 -10.36 18.10
C VAL A 33 10.56 -9.81 16.74
N ILE A 34 9.28 -9.51 16.55
CA ILE A 34 8.83 -8.72 15.41
C ILE A 34 8.66 -7.28 15.88
N ALA A 35 9.32 -6.35 15.21
CA ALA A 35 9.30 -4.93 15.52
C ALA A 35 8.85 -4.08 14.33
N ASP A 36 8.32 -2.89 14.64
CA ASP A 36 7.97 -1.87 13.67
C ASP A 36 9.23 -1.28 12.97
N PRO A 37 9.18 -0.95 11.67
CA PRO A 37 10.33 -0.44 10.92
C PRO A 37 10.83 0.93 11.39
N SER A 38 10.02 1.71 12.11
CA SER A 38 10.40 3.04 12.64
C SER A 38 11.46 2.96 13.74
N ARG A 39 11.70 1.76 14.30
CA ARG A 39 12.61 1.55 15.44
C ARG A 39 13.85 0.79 14.99
N ASN A 40 15.04 1.26 15.38
CA ASN A 40 16.27 0.58 15.04
C ASN A 40 16.38 -0.80 15.74
N PRO A 41 16.66 -1.92 15.04
CA PRO A 41 16.77 -3.24 15.65
C PRO A 41 17.77 -3.32 16.80
N LYS A 42 18.91 -2.64 16.70
CA LYS A 42 19.93 -2.61 17.77
C LYS A 42 19.44 -1.87 19.02
N GLN A 43 18.54 -0.89 18.87
CA GLN A 43 17.91 -0.23 19.99
C GLN A 43 16.87 -1.15 20.65
N ILE A 44 16.06 -1.87 19.86
CA ILE A 44 15.12 -2.86 20.38
C ILE A 44 15.83 -3.94 21.21
N VAL A 45 16.96 -4.49 20.70
CA VAL A 45 17.77 -5.46 21.46
C VAL A 45 18.24 -4.88 22.81
N ARG A 46 18.70 -3.62 22.84
CA ARG A 46 19.13 -2.96 24.08
C ARG A 46 17.98 -2.71 25.04
N ASP A 47 16.81 -2.33 24.53
CA ASP A 47 15.62 -2.11 25.35
C ASP A 47 15.17 -3.44 25.98
N ILE A 48 15.24 -4.56 25.24
CA ILE A 48 14.97 -5.91 25.77
C ILE A 48 15.96 -6.28 26.88
N GLU A 49 17.27 -6.09 26.67
CA GLU A 49 18.29 -6.35 27.70
C GLU A 49 18.02 -5.50 28.97
N THR A 50 17.68 -4.23 28.78
CA THR A 50 17.44 -3.28 29.88
C THR A 50 16.19 -3.64 30.67
N VAL A 51 15.08 -3.92 29.97
CA VAL A 51 13.79 -4.24 30.58
C VAL A 51 13.86 -5.60 31.28
N ALA A 52 14.48 -6.63 30.67
CA ALA A 52 14.66 -7.92 31.31
C ALA A 52 15.50 -7.82 32.60
N LEU A 53 16.56 -7.00 32.59
CA LEU A 53 17.38 -6.77 33.77
C LEU A 53 16.64 -5.97 34.85
N ALA A 54 15.94 -4.90 34.47
CA ALA A 54 15.28 -4.01 35.42
C ALA A 54 13.99 -4.59 36.01
N SER A 55 13.17 -5.28 35.20
CA SER A 55 11.88 -5.81 35.63
C SER A 55 11.98 -7.22 36.21
N LEU A 56 12.94 -8.04 35.74
CA LEU A 56 13.03 -9.45 36.10
C LEU A 56 14.38 -9.84 36.73
N GLY A 57 15.34 -8.91 36.83
CA GLY A 57 16.70 -9.22 37.31
C GLY A 57 17.50 -10.13 36.37
N MET A 58 17.04 -10.31 35.12
CA MET A 58 17.60 -11.28 34.19
C MET A 58 18.58 -10.61 33.23
N LYS A 59 19.81 -11.13 33.17
CA LYS A 59 20.80 -10.71 32.18
C LYS A 59 20.67 -11.58 30.93
N LEU A 60 20.22 -10.98 29.83
CA LEU A 60 20.13 -11.64 28.53
C LEU A 60 21.42 -11.44 27.71
N ASP A 61 21.76 -12.42 26.88
CA ASP A 61 22.80 -12.28 25.87
C ASP A 61 22.16 -11.85 24.55
N ARG A 62 22.55 -10.69 24.01
CA ARG A 62 22.05 -10.23 22.69
C ARG A 62 22.11 -11.26 21.56
N ARG A 63 23.02 -12.24 21.62
CA ARG A 63 23.20 -13.27 20.58
C ARG A 63 21.97 -14.19 20.44
N ILE A 64 21.16 -14.31 21.48
CA ILE A 64 19.93 -15.10 21.45
C ILE A 64 18.72 -14.31 20.97
N ILE A 65 18.87 -12.99 20.76
CA ILE A 65 17.78 -12.08 20.39
C ILE A 65 17.85 -11.84 18.89
N SER A 66 16.84 -12.34 18.18
CA SER A 66 16.60 -12.04 16.77
C SER A 66 15.48 -11.02 16.65
N VAL A 67 15.74 -9.93 15.93
CA VAL A 67 14.73 -8.90 15.65
C VAL A 67 14.49 -8.88 14.14
N ALA A 68 13.29 -9.28 13.75
CA ALA A 68 12.77 -9.03 12.41
C ALA A 68 11.99 -7.72 12.43
N GLN A 69 12.20 -6.87 11.44
CA GLN A 69 11.34 -5.70 11.24
C GLN A 69 10.27 -6.06 10.24
N LEU A 70 9.01 -5.89 10.65
CA LEU A 70 7.88 -6.06 9.77
C LEU A 70 7.41 -4.68 9.37
N SER A 71 7.75 -4.28 8.14
CA SER A 71 7.35 -3.00 7.59
C SER A 71 5.84 -2.83 7.70
N GLN A 72 5.36 -1.89 8.52
CA GLN A 72 4.03 -1.31 8.33
C GLN A 72 3.93 -0.45 7.06
N GLY A 73 4.84 -0.63 6.09
CA GLY A 73 4.61 -0.19 4.73
C GLY A 73 3.65 -1.17 4.08
N LYS A 74 2.35 -0.94 4.22
CA LYS A 74 1.26 -1.57 3.45
C LYS A 74 1.60 -2.95 2.86
N PHE A 75 1.94 -3.92 3.71
CA PHE A 75 1.62 -5.31 3.40
C PHE A 75 0.34 -5.62 4.17
N SER A 76 -0.75 -4.95 3.79
CA SER A 76 -1.93 -5.78 3.56
C SER A 76 -1.52 -6.78 2.47
N PRO A 77 -2.15 -7.95 2.33
CA PRO A 77 -2.45 -8.39 0.98
C PRO A 77 -3.28 -7.26 0.32
N SER A 78 -2.69 -6.10 0.02
CA SER A 78 -3.33 -5.07 -0.77
C SER A 78 -3.43 -5.75 -2.10
N GLN A 79 -4.64 -6.12 -2.47
CA GLN A 79 -5.03 -6.60 -3.78
C GLN A 79 -4.06 -6.00 -4.80
N SER A 80 -3.16 -6.84 -5.31
CA SER A 80 -2.14 -6.37 -6.23
C SER A 80 -2.85 -6.25 -7.55
N TYR A 81 -3.36 -5.06 -7.80
CA TYR A 81 -4.08 -4.75 -9.01
C TYR A 81 -3.12 -4.44 -10.15
N GLU A 82 -3.34 -5.07 -11.30
CA GLU A 82 -2.63 -4.78 -12.53
C GLU A 82 -3.60 -4.42 -13.65
N ILE A 83 -3.32 -3.32 -14.37
CA ILE A 83 -4.04 -2.97 -15.60
C ILE A 83 -3.70 -4.01 -16.68
N SER A 84 -4.63 -4.91 -16.97
CA SER A 84 -4.46 -5.98 -17.95
C SER A 84 -4.78 -5.50 -19.36
N SER A 85 -5.83 -4.69 -19.54
CA SER A 85 -6.19 -4.14 -20.86
C SER A 85 -6.80 -2.74 -20.80
N ILE A 86 -6.64 -1.97 -21.88
CA ILE A 86 -7.35 -0.72 -22.14
C ILE A 86 -7.85 -0.79 -23.58
N GLU A 87 -9.17 -0.83 -23.77
CA GLU A 87 -9.81 -0.81 -25.09
C GLU A 87 -10.48 0.53 -25.33
N VAL A 88 -10.22 1.13 -26.50
CA VAL A 88 -10.86 2.38 -26.92
C VAL A 88 -11.64 2.12 -28.20
N LYS A 89 -12.98 2.18 -28.13
CA LYS A 89 -13.89 1.98 -29.26
C LYS A 89 -14.56 3.29 -29.65
N SER A 90 -14.82 3.46 -30.95
CA SER A 90 -15.64 4.57 -31.43
C SER A 90 -17.11 4.22 -31.24
N LEU A 91 -17.85 5.12 -30.59
CA LEU A 91 -19.31 5.02 -30.43
C LEU A 91 -19.92 6.31 -30.97
N ASP A 92 -20.31 6.28 -32.25
CA ASP A 92 -20.75 7.46 -33.00
C ASP A 92 -19.73 8.63 -32.88
N ARG A 93 -20.12 9.79 -32.34
CA ARG A 93 -19.24 10.96 -32.12
C ARG A 93 -18.45 10.92 -30.81
N LYS A 94 -18.57 9.82 -30.05
CA LYS A 94 -17.93 9.62 -28.75
C LYS A 94 -16.91 8.47 -28.81
N LYS A 95 -16.13 8.33 -27.74
CA LYS A 95 -15.30 7.18 -27.45
C LYS A 95 -15.86 6.46 -26.24
N GLN A 96 -15.87 5.13 -26.31
CA GLN A 96 -16.06 4.25 -25.16
C GLN A 96 -14.68 3.71 -24.77
N VAL A 97 -14.33 3.83 -23.50
CA VAL A 97 -13.12 3.25 -22.93
C VAL A 97 -13.55 2.12 -22.01
N ARG A 98 -12.95 0.94 -22.17
CA ARG A 98 -13.06 -0.17 -21.24
C ARG A 98 -11.67 -0.45 -20.66
N VAL A 99 -11.57 -0.54 -19.34
CA VAL A 99 -10.34 -0.91 -18.62
C VAL A 99 -10.58 -2.20 -17.87
N THR A 100 -9.66 -3.14 -18.02
CA THR A 100 -9.66 -4.42 -17.29
C THR A 100 -8.51 -4.41 -16.28
N ILE A 101 -8.78 -4.84 -15.05
CA ILE A 101 -7.87 -4.80 -13.92
C ILE A 101 -7.89 -6.16 -13.22
N ASN A 102 -6.74 -6.81 -13.13
CA ASN A 102 -6.64 -8.12 -12.49
C ASN A 102 -6.24 -7.97 -11.04
N ASN A 103 -6.95 -8.65 -10.14
CA ASN A 103 -6.54 -8.85 -8.76
C ASN A 103 -5.65 -10.10 -8.68
N LEU A 104 -4.34 -9.91 -8.54
CA LEU A 104 -3.37 -11.01 -8.57
C LEU A 104 -3.47 -11.99 -7.38
N PHE A 105 -4.30 -11.71 -6.37
CA PHE A 105 -4.49 -12.60 -5.22
C PHE A 105 -5.80 -13.38 -5.25
N GLU A 106 -6.85 -12.82 -5.83
CA GLU A 106 -8.22 -13.38 -5.75
C GLU A 106 -8.68 -14.02 -7.08
N ASP A 107 -7.79 -14.08 -8.09
CA ASP A 107 -8.11 -14.53 -9.46
C ASP A 107 -9.40 -13.86 -9.99
N GLU A 108 -9.57 -12.59 -9.59
CA GLU A 108 -10.74 -11.77 -9.89
C GLU A 108 -10.35 -10.72 -10.92
N GLU A 109 -11.27 -10.49 -11.86
CA GLU A 109 -11.14 -9.44 -12.88
C GLU A 109 -12.16 -8.34 -12.61
N LEU A 110 -11.68 -7.13 -12.37
CA LEU A 110 -12.49 -5.92 -12.33
C LEU A 110 -12.51 -5.31 -13.72
N VAL A 111 -13.69 -4.86 -14.15
CA VAL A 111 -13.87 -4.20 -15.44
C VAL A 111 -14.62 -2.92 -15.19
N GLY A 112 -14.13 -1.83 -15.78
CA GLY A 112 -14.89 -0.60 -15.80
C GLY A 112 -14.93 0.10 -17.14
N GLU A 113 -15.98 0.89 -17.35
CA GLU A 113 -16.29 1.54 -18.61
C GLU A 113 -16.64 3.02 -18.44
N SER A 114 -16.23 3.83 -19.41
CA SER A 114 -16.59 5.24 -19.51
C SER A 114 -16.88 5.63 -20.95
N VAL A 115 -17.68 6.70 -21.14
CA VAL A 115 -18.07 7.18 -22.45
C VAL A 115 -18.06 8.70 -22.49
N GLY A 116 -17.35 9.28 -23.47
CA GLY A 116 -17.36 10.72 -23.67
C GLY A 116 -16.65 11.18 -24.92
N ALA A 117 -16.30 12.46 -24.98
CA ALA A 117 -15.63 13.02 -26.15
C ALA A 117 -14.23 12.40 -26.33
N GLY A 118 -13.88 12.02 -27.55
CA GLY A 118 -12.57 11.44 -27.88
C GLY A 118 -11.44 12.44 -28.12
N THR A 119 -11.52 13.64 -27.54
CA THR A 119 -10.48 14.66 -27.75
C THR A 119 -9.18 14.25 -27.04
N SER A 120 -8.04 14.81 -27.48
CA SER A 120 -6.73 14.54 -26.88
C SER A 120 -6.68 14.83 -25.37
N THR A 121 -7.46 15.81 -24.90
CA THR A 121 -7.55 16.19 -23.49
C THR A 121 -8.54 15.32 -22.71
N ASN A 122 -9.63 14.85 -23.34
CA ASN A 122 -10.69 14.11 -22.64
C ASN A 122 -10.46 12.60 -22.63
N LEU A 123 -9.85 12.03 -23.68
CA LEU A 123 -9.58 10.59 -23.74
C LEU A 123 -8.78 10.06 -22.53
N PRO A 124 -7.74 10.76 -22.02
CA PRO A 124 -7.07 10.36 -20.79
C PRO A 124 -8.00 10.37 -19.56
N ARG A 125 -8.92 11.33 -19.46
CA ARG A 125 -9.89 11.41 -18.36
C ARG A 125 -10.84 10.22 -18.39
N LEU A 126 -11.35 9.87 -19.57
CA LEU A 126 -12.18 8.66 -19.77
C LEU A 126 -11.46 7.40 -19.27
N VAL A 127 -10.14 7.27 -19.48
CA VAL A 127 -9.37 6.14 -18.94
C VAL A 127 -9.38 6.15 -17.40
N GLY A 128 -9.19 7.30 -16.77
CA GLY A 128 -9.29 7.41 -15.31
C GLY A 128 -10.69 7.10 -14.80
N GLU A 129 -11.74 7.59 -15.46
CA GLU A 129 -13.14 7.33 -15.11
C GLU A 129 -13.48 5.83 -15.19
N ALA A 130 -12.99 5.14 -16.23
CA ALA A 130 -13.17 3.69 -16.36
C ALA A 130 -12.46 2.91 -15.24
N VAL A 131 -11.32 3.40 -14.75
CA VAL A 131 -10.65 2.80 -13.56
C VAL A 131 -11.47 3.04 -12.29
N ILE A 132 -12.01 4.24 -12.09
CA ILE A 132 -12.87 4.55 -10.93
C ILE A 132 -14.10 3.65 -10.92
N GLU A 133 -14.76 3.50 -12.07
CA GLU A 133 -15.98 2.70 -12.20
C GLU A 133 -15.74 1.22 -11.93
N ALA A 134 -14.58 0.68 -12.32
CA ALA A 134 -14.19 -0.71 -12.05
C ALA A 134 -14.16 -1.08 -10.55
N PHE A 135 -13.96 -0.09 -9.67
CA PHE A 135 -13.85 -0.30 -8.21
C PHE A 135 -15.17 -0.06 -7.46
N ASN A 136 -16.20 0.44 -8.13
CA ASN A 136 -17.52 0.71 -7.54
C ASN A 136 -17.45 1.45 -6.18
N ILE A 137 -16.65 2.52 -6.12
CA ILE A 137 -16.41 3.32 -4.91
C ILE A 137 -17.73 3.96 -4.44
N ASP A 138 -18.02 3.89 -3.14
CA ASP A 138 -19.24 4.44 -2.52
C ASP A 138 -19.34 5.97 -2.62
N SER A 139 -18.20 6.66 -2.64
CA SER A 139 -18.10 8.12 -2.72
C SER A 139 -17.93 8.61 -4.17
N PRO A 140 -18.53 9.75 -4.55
CA PRO A 140 -18.28 10.35 -5.85
C PRO A 140 -16.80 10.71 -6.04
N VAL A 141 -16.24 10.32 -7.19
CA VAL A 141 -14.85 10.66 -7.58
C VAL A 141 -14.83 11.21 -9.01
N SER A 142 -14.18 12.35 -9.22
CA SER A 142 -13.97 12.95 -10.54
C SER A 142 -12.50 12.92 -10.96
N VAL A 143 -12.24 12.89 -12.27
CA VAL A 143 -10.90 13.06 -12.84
C VAL A 143 -10.75 14.49 -13.35
N ASP A 144 -10.12 15.36 -12.56
CA ASP A 144 -10.10 16.80 -12.85
C ASP A 144 -8.89 17.26 -13.63
N ASP A 145 -7.77 16.53 -13.61
CA ASP A 145 -6.65 16.82 -14.50
C ASP A 145 -5.72 15.62 -14.74
N VAL A 146 -5.06 15.64 -15.90
CA VAL A 146 -4.04 14.66 -16.30
C VAL A 146 -2.85 15.40 -16.89
N GLN A 147 -1.70 15.35 -16.21
CA GLN A 147 -0.50 16.08 -16.61
C GLN A 147 0.68 15.15 -16.84
N ARG A 148 1.49 15.47 -17.85
CA ARG A 148 2.82 14.87 -18.03
C ARG A 148 3.84 15.77 -17.34
N VAL A 149 4.68 15.19 -16.50
CA VAL A 149 5.76 15.91 -15.83
C VAL A 149 7.09 15.23 -16.09
N PHE A 150 8.14 16.04 -16.12
CA PHE A 150 9.51 15.55 -16.23
C PHE A 150 10.23 15.77 -14.90
N LEU A 151 10.73 14.69 -14.30
CA LEU A 151 11.43 14.73 -13.02
C LEU A 151 12.66 13.83 -13.07
N ALA A 152 13.82 14.38 -12.70
CA ALA A 152 15.08 13.63 -12.62
C ALA A 152 15.42 12.81 -13.88
N GLY A 153 15.19 13.38 -15.08
CA GLY A 153 15.50 12.70 -16.33
C GLY A 153 14.44 11.71 -16.82
N LYS A 154 13.30 11.61 -16.13
CA LYS A 154 12.22 10.64 -16.42
C LYS A 154 10.88 11.34 -16.57
N GLU A 155 10.02 10.82 -17.44
CA GLU A 155 8.64 11.28 -17.59
C GLU A 155 7.70 10.51 -16.66
N PHE A 156 6.72 11.23 -16.12
CA PHE A 156 5.66 10.70 -15.28
C PHE A 156 4.32 11.28 -15.71
N VAL A 157 3.24 10.57 -15.40
CA VAL A 157 1.87 11.04 -15.52
C VAL A 157 1.32 11.28 -14.12
N LEU A 158 0.78 12.47 -13.88
CA LEU A 158 -0.01 12.80 -12.70
C LEU A 158 -1.48 12.81 -13.08
N VAL A 159 -2.32 12.27 -12.20
CA VAL A 159 -3.78 12.32 -12.31
C VAL A 159 -4.31 12.94 -11.02
N HIS A 160 -5.00 14.07 -11.14
CA HIS A 160 -5.71 14.69 -10.03
C HIS A 160 -7.13 14.12 -9.97
N LEU A 161 -7.50 13.63 -8.80
CA LEU A 161 -8.84 13.20 -8.48
C LEU A 161 -9.42 14.07 -7.36
N THR A 162 -10.68 14.45 -7.47
CA THR A 162 -11.45 14.99 -6.35
C THR A 162 -12.39 13.92 -5.84
N VAL A 163 -12.30 13.63 -4.54
CA VAL A 163 -13.18 12.71 -3.81
C VAL A 163 -14.11 13.53 -2.92
N GLN A 164 -15.40 13.20 -2.92
CA GLN A 164 -16.40 13.86 -2.09
C GLN A 164 -16.77 12.99 -0.88
N ASP A 165 -16.30 13.36 0.31
CA ASP A 165 -16.57 12.69 1.59
C ASP A 165 -17.46 13.58 2.47
N ASP A 166 -18.68 13.14 2.84
CA ASP A 166 -19.58 13.85 3.78
C ASP A 166 -19.66 15.38 3.55
N GLU A 167 -19.93 15.77 2.29
CA GLU A 167 -19.99 17.16 1.78
C GLU A 167 -18.67 17.95 1.74
N LYS A 168 -17.53 17.31 1.99
CA LYS A 168 -16.20 17.91 1.81
C LYS A 168 -15.50 17.31 0.60
N GLU A 169 -14.81 18.17 -0.14
CA GLU A 169 -13.93 17.75 -1.22
C GLU A 169 -12.51 17.53 -0.70
N ARG A 170 -11.92 16.39 -1.07
CA ARG A 170 -10.52 16.09 -0.86
C ARG A 170 -9.85 15.88 -2.22
N ALA A 171 -8.71 16.55 -2.41
CA ALA A 171 -7.85 16.35 -3.57
C ALA A 171 -6.89 15.17 -3.32
N GLU A 172 -6.86 14.24 -4.26
CA GLU A 172 -5.93 13.11 -4.31
C GLU A 172 -5.14 13.15 -5.61
N VAL A 173 -3.87 12.72 -5.57
CA VAL A 173 -3.02 12.73 -6.76
C VAL A 173 -2.35 11.36 -6.94
N GLY A 174 -2.69 10.73 -8.06
CA GLY A 174 -2.03 9.53 -8.55
C GLY A 174 -0.83 9.88 -9.41
N VAL A 175 0.25 9.11 -9.31
CA VAL A 175 1.44 9.28 -10.18
C VAL A 175 1.91 7.94 -10.73
N ALA A 176 2.30 7.87 -12.00
CA ALA A 176 2.94 6.70 -12.59
C ALA A 176 4.05 7.10 -13.58
N PRO A 177 5.15 6.33 -13.69
CA PRO A 177 6.13 6.54 -14.76
C PRO A 177 5.48 6.41 -16.15
N LEU A 178 5.89 7.24 -17.09
CA LEU A 178 5.47 7.15 -18.49
C LEU A 178 6.45 6.24 -19.26
N GLU A 179 6.06 4.98 -19.44
CA GLU A 179 6.86 3.94 -20.12
C GLU A 179 6.22 3.57 -21.47
N GLY A 180 6.23 4.51 -22.42
CA GLY A 180 5.77 4.32 -23.81
C GLY A 180 4.26 4.46 -24.03
N ASP A 181 3.42 3.91 -23.15
CA ASP A 181 1.96 4.02 -23.25
C ASP A 181 1.39 5.04 -22.26
N PHE A 182 0.94 6.17 -22.80
CA PHE A 182 0.36 7.25 -22.01
C PHE A 182 -0.95 6.86 -21.34
N LEU A 183 -1.85 6.15 -22.03
CA LEU A 183 -3.14 5.77 -21.45
C LEU A 183 -2.95 4.72 -20.35
N LYS A 184 -2.01 3.79 -20.53
CA LYS A 184 -1.63 2.83 -19.48
C LYS A 184 -1.03 3.53 -18.26
N ALA A 185 -0.21 4.56 -18.46
CA ALA A 185 0.33 5.36 -17.36
C ALA A 185 -0.77 6.13 -16.61
N VAL A 186 -1.76 6.68 -17.32
CA VAL A 186 -2.95 7.30 -16.71
C VAL A 186 -3.72 6.29 -15.86
N ALA A 187 -4.06 5.13 -16.42
CA ALA A 187 -4.79 4.09 -15.68
C ALA A 187 -4.03 3.64 -14.41
N LYS A 188 -2.71 3.44 -14.52
CA LYS A 188 -1.84 3.10 -13.38
C LYS A 188 -1.80 4.20 -12.33
N ALA A 189 -1.74 5.47 -12.73
CA ALA A 189 -1.74 6.60 -11.81
C ALA A 189 -3.09 6.69 -11.06
N THR A 190 -4.21 6.57 -11.77
CA THR A 190 -5.55 6.53 -11.16
C THR A 190 -5.70 5.36 -10.20
N LEU A 191 -5.32 4.16 -10.62
CA LEU A 191 -5.39 2.93 -9.82
C LEU A 191 -4.65 3.06 -8.48
N ARG A 192 -3.52 3.78 -8.44
CA ARG A 192 -2.75 3.98 -7.21
C ARG A 192 -3.52 4.74 -6.13
N VAL A 193 -4.49 5.57 -6.50
CA VAL A 193 -5.38 6.27 -5.57
C VAL A 193 -6.61 5.42 -5.29
N VAL A 194 -7.31 5.01 -6.36
CA VAL A 194 -8.63 4.35 -6.30
C VAL A 194 -8.59 3.07 -5.48
N LYS A 195 -7.53 2.27 -5.56
CA LYS A 195 -7.39 1.02 -4.78
C LYS A 195 -7.36 1.21 -3.26
N ASP A 196 -7.05 2.42 -2.79
CA ASP A 196 -7.03 2.75 -1.36
C ASP A 196 -8.37 3.40 -0.92
N LEU A 197 -9.31 3.61 -1.85
CA LEU A 197 -10.65 4.19 -1.60
C LEU A 197 -11.78 3.14 -1.58
N ALA A 198 -11.54 1.96 -2.15
CA ALA A 198 -12.45 0.81 -2.11
C ALA A 198 -12.24 -0.01 -0.83
#